data_AF-A0A936GK88-F1
#
_entry.id   AF-A0A936GK88-F1
#
_cell.length_a   1.000
_cell.length_b   1.000
_cell.length_c   1.000
_cell.angle_alpha   90.00
_cell.angle_beta   90.00
_cell.angle_gamma   90.00
#
_symmetry.space_group_name_H-M   'P 1'
#
loop_
_entity.id
_entity.type
_entity.pdbx_description
1 polymer ?
#
loop_
_entity_poly.entity_id
_entity_poly.type
_entity_poly.pdbx_seq_one_letter_code
_entity_poly.pdbx_strand_id
1 'polypeptide(L)'
;MKQIEPTVNASFKTSRKIDTKIIYHLAGHAASIYLNNKQKQLPAVHFQINIKQLENEQSFKCFNNGRNHGSAIIEGGRLIQSLPLAFAVATRYFTPFQQEQYRCSFEADVVNLLAGALAEAKYVAICDNEHFTPNLLNFEALKFYSGKSDLELIAEYMECYIPRQVDREQKLKELFLESFNFVNKRLHWKAITKLANYIRHENKSIISCEEATAMLKPYSTPVAGHDLFSYPEKNIAPELATA
;
A
#
# COMPACT_ATOMS: atom_id res chain seq x y z
N MET A 1 33.48 -55.79 12.47
CA MET A 1 32.43 -55.07 11.71
C MET A 1 31.85 -53.99 12.63
N LYS A 2 32.23 -52.72 12.43
CA LYS A 2 31.64 -51.59 13.17
C LYS A 2 30.61 -50.93 12.26
N GLN A 3 29.37 -50.85 12.72
CA GLN A 3 28.31 -50.09 12.07
C GLN A 3 28.62 -48.59 12.21
N ILE A 4 28.53 -47.87 11.10
CA ILE A 4 28.61 -46.41 11.04
C ILE A 4 27.17 -45.94 10.87
N GLU A 5 26.61 -45.31 11.91
CA GLU A 5 25.32 -44.62 11.79
C GLU A 5 25.51 -43.30 11.04
N PRO A 6 24.59 -42.94 10.12
CA PRO A 6 24.64 -41.65 9.46
C PRO A 6 24.14 -40.56 10.40
N THR A 7 25.00 -39.58 10.66
CA THR A 7 24.69 -38.37 11.41
C THR A 7 23.62 -37.56 10.66
N VAL A 8 22.45 -37.39 11.28
CA VAL A 8 21.35 -36.56 10.76
C VAL A 8 21.79 -35.11 10.83
N ASN A 9 22.12 -34.52 9.69
CA ASN A 9 22.32 -33.08 9.55
C ASN A 9 20.97 -32.37 9.75
N ALA A 10 20.73 -31.90 10.97
CA ALA A 10 19.65 -30.97 11.26
C ALA A 10 19.94 -29.66 10.52
N SER A 11 19.29 -29.46 9.37
CA SER A 11 19.20 -28.17 8.69
C SER A 11 18.59 -27.16 9.66
N PHE A 12 19.42 -26.35 10.32
CA PHE A 12 18.98 -25.19 11.08
C PHE A 12 18.26 -24.23 10.14
N LYS A 13 16.92 -24.26 10.14
CA LYS A 13 16.11 -23.19 9.54
C LYS A 13 16.34 -21.94 10.37
N THR A 14 17.25 -21.07 9.94
CA THR A 14 17.37 -19.71 10.46
C THR A 14 16.02 -19.02 10.25
N SER A 15 15.26 -18.79 11.32
CA SER A 15 13.98 -18.11 11.22
C SER A 15 14.24 -16.64 10.90
N ARG A 16 13.67 -16.17 9.79
CA ARG A 16 13.73 -14.76 9.42
C ARG A 16 12.90 -13.96 10.41
N LYS A 17 13.54 -13.08 11.19
CA LYS A 17 12.86 -12.26 12.19
C LYS A 17 12.81 -10.81 11.73
N ILE A 18 11.79 -10.48 10.93
CA ILE A 18 11.43 -9.09 10.62
C ILE A 18 10.70 -8.51 11.84
N ASP A 19 10.92 -7.23 12.14
CA ASP A 19 10.10 -6.55 13.14
C ASP A 19 8.62 -6.59 12.71
N THR A 20 7.74 -6.90 13.65
CA THR A 20 6.30 -6.91 13.37
C THR A 20 5.80 -5.54 12.94
N LYS A 21 6.38 -4.45 13.46
CA LYS A 21 6.02 -3.08 13.04
C LYS A 21 6.20 -2.90 11.53
N ILE A 22 7.35 -3.31 11.00
CA ILE A 22 7.65 -3.33 9.56
C ILE A 22 6.68 -4.23 8.79
N ILE A 23 6.30 -5.39 9.34
CA ILE A 23 5.33 -6.27 8.69
C ILE A 23 3.96 -5.58 8.54
N TYR A 24 3.49 -4.86 9.56
CA TYR A 24 2.24 -4.10 9.46
C TYR A 24 2.35 -2.90 8.52
N HIS A 25 3.52 -2.24 8.47
CA HIS A 25 3.81 -1.22 7.48
C HIS A 25 3.64 -1.75 6.05
N LEU A 26 4.31 -2.85 5.72
CA LEU A 26 4.23 -3.47 4.39
C LEU A 26 2.82 -3.93 4.06
N ALA A 27 2.14 -4.57 5.01
CA ALA A 27 0.77 -5.01 4.83
C ALA A 27 -0.20 -3.83 4.60
N GLY A 28 -0.01 -2.71 5.30
CA GLY A 28 -0.79 -1.49 5.12
C GLY A 28 -0.65 -0.90 3.72
N HIS A 29 0.59 -0.74 3.28
CA HIS A 29 0.92 -0.20 1.96
C HIS A 29 0.40 -1.12 0.85
N ALA A 30 0.69 -2.42 0.89
CA ALA A 30 0.20 -3.40 -0.09
C ALA A 30 -1.33 -3.50 -0.11
N ALA A 31 -1.98 -3.45 1.06
CA ALA A 31 -3.44 -3.45 1.15
C ALA A 31 -4.04 -2.20 0.49
N SER A 32 -3.42 -1.03 0.66
CA SER A 32 -3.87 0.20 0.01
C SER A 32 -3.67 0.12 -1.51
N ILE A 33 -2.49 -0.28 -1.99
CA ILE A 33 -2.24 -0.46 -3.43
C ILE A 33 -3.34 -1.29 -4.10
N TYR A 34 -3.77 -2.39 -3.49
CA TYR A 34 -4.81 -3.24 -4.07
C TYR A 34 -6.24 -2.71 -3.81
N LEU A 35 -6.60 -2.47 -2.55
CA LEU A 35 -7.99 -2.17 -2.17
C LEU A 35 -8.37 -0.72 -2.49
N ASN A 36 -7.50 0.26 -2.20
CA ASN A 36 -7.78 1.68 -2.45
C ASN A 36 -7.86 1.95 -3.95
N ASN A 37 -6.87 1.49 -4.72
CA ASN A 37 -6.87 1.69 -6.18
C ASN A 37 -8.11 1.05 -6.82
N LYS A 38 -8.49 -0.16 -6.39
CA LYS A 38 -9.71 -0.81 -6.88
C LYS A 38 -10.98 -0.04 -6.49
N GLN A 39 -11.06 0.49 -5.28
CA GLN A 39 -12.20 1.31 -4.85
C GLN A 39 -12.31 2.61 -5.68
N LYS A 40 -11.16 3.19 -6.06
CA LYS A 40 -11.06 4.37 -6.92
C LYS A 40 -11.16 4.07 -8.42
N GLN A 41 -11.36 2.81 -8.80
CA GLN A 41 -11.39 2.36 -10.21
C GLN A 41 -10.12 2.73 -11.00
N LEU A 42 -8.97 2.76 -10.30
CA LEU A 42 -7.67 3.05 -10.90
C LEU A 42 -7.08 1.79 -11.56
N PRO A 43 -6.14 1.96 -12.51
CA PRO A 43 -5.46 0.83 -13.13
C PRO A 43 -4.82 -0.09 -12.09
N ALA A 44 -4.88 -1.40 -12.33
CA ALA A 44 -4.12 -2.35 -11.53
C ALA A 44 -2.61 -2.13 -11.74
N VAL A 45 -1.86 -2.20 -10.64
CA VAL A 45 -0.40 -2.05 -10.65
C VAL A 45 0.24 -3.29 -10.05
N HIS A 46 1.37 -3.69 -10.61
CA HIS A 46 2.16 -4.80 -10.11
C HIS A 46 3.08 -4.33 -8.97
N PHE A 47 3.19 -5.12 -7.91
CA PHE A 47 4.13 -4.91 -6.82
C PHE A 47 4.61 -6.25 -6.24
N GLN A 48 5.71 -6.23 -5.50
CA GLN A 48 6.18 -7.39 -4.74
C GLN A 48 6.73 -6.95 -3.37
N ILE A 49 6.61 -7.82 -2.38
CA ILE A 49 7.18 -7.59 -1.05
C ILE A 49 8.50 -8.37 -0.97
N ASN A 50 9.60 -7.64 -0.90
CA ASN A 50 10.94 -8.20 -0.84
C ASN A 50 11.49 -8.12 0.59
N ILE A 51 11.81 -9.28 1.14
CA ILE A 51 12.32 -9.49 2.49
C ILE A 51 13.80 -9.88 2.36
N LYS A 52 14.68 -8.93 2.67
CA LYS A 52 16.13 -9.13 2.71
C LYS A 52 16.57 -9.47 4.13
N GLN A 53 17.36 -10.53 4.25
CA GLN A 53 18.05 -10.84 5.50
C GLN A 53 19.36 -10.04 5.53
N LEU A 54 19.64 -9.36 6.64
CA LEU A 54 21.00 -8.88 6.92
C LEU A 54 21.84 -10.11 7.27
N GLU A 55 22.50 -10.69 6.27
CA GLU A 55 23.56 -11.66 6.48
C GLU A 55 24.80 -10.90 6.99
N ASN A 56 25.02 -10.87 8.30
CA ASN A 56 26.30 -10.56 8.97
C ASN A 56 27.27 -9.58 8.26
N GLU A 57 26.81 -8.43 7.75
CA GLU A 57 27.72 -7.37 7.33
C GLU A 57 28.13 -6.56 8.56
N GLN A 58 29.37 -6.78 9.00
CA GLN A 58 30.05 -6.12 10.13
C GLN A 58 30.33 -4.62 9.93
N SER A 59 29.55 -3.89 9.14
CA SER A 59 29.81 -2.47 8.94
C SER A 59 28.50 -1.72 8.73
N PHE A 60 27.95 -1.19 9.80
CA PHE A 60 27.75 0.26 10.02
C PHE A 60 27.14 0.43 11.42
N LYS A 61 27.99 0.79 12.38
CA LYS A 61 27.57 1.25 13.71
C LYS A 61 26.90 2.62 13.55
N CYS A 62 25.58 2.66 13.63
CA CYS A 62 24.87 3.85 14.11
C CYS A 62 23.58 3.40 14.82
N PHE A 63 23.62 3.49 16.15
CA PHE A 63 22.53 3.50 17.12
C PHE A 63 21.22 2.80 16.74
N ASN A 64 21.09 1.53 17.12
CA ASN A 64 19.95 1.05 17.91
C ASN A 64 20.27 -0.32 18.52
N ASN A 65 19.81 -0.53 19.75
CA ASN A 65 20.10 -1.71 20.57
C ASN A 65 19.76 -3.04 19.86
N GLY A 66 20.79 -3.85 19.68
CA GLY A 66 20.81 -5.31 19.50
C GLY A 66 19.54 -6.01 19.02
N ARG A 67 19.43 -6.23 17.71
CA ARG A 67 18.81 -7.38 17.03
C ARG A 67 19.08 -7.26 15.53
N ASN A 68 19.54 -8.34 14.90
CA ASN A 68 19.66 -8.45 13.44
C ASN A 68 18.24 -8.46 12.83
N HIS A 69 17.64 -7.29 12.68
CA HIS A 69 16.32 -7.16 12.07
C HIS A 69 16.47 -7.20 10.55
N GLY A 70 15.85 -8.18 9.89
CA GLY A 70 15.78 -8.19 8.43
C GLY A 70 15.08 -6.92 7.90
N SER A 71 15.56 -6.37 6.79
CA SER A 71 14.89 -5.27 6.10
C SER A 71 13.88 -5.82 5.11
N ALA A 72 12.73 -5.17 4.96
CA ALA A 72 11.76 -5.55 3.95
C ALA A 72 11.13 -4.32 3.30
N ILE A 73 10.91 -4.39 1.99
CA ILE A 73 10.45 -3.26 1.16
C ILE A 73 9.36 -3.74 0.19
N ILE A 74 8.52 -2.81 -0.28
CA ILE A 74 7.68 -3.02 -1.45
C ILE A 74 8.40 -2.48 -2.68
N GLU A 75 8.51 -3.29 -3.72
CA GLU A 75 8.97 -2.85 -5.04
C GLU A 75 7.79 -2.76 -6.00
N GLY A 76 7.75 -1.70 -6.82
CA GLY A 76 6.63 -1.41 -7.72
C GLY A 76 5.46 -0.73 -7.00
N GLY A 77 4.23 -1.01 -7.43
CA GLY A 77 3.01 -0.57 -6.75
C GLY A 77 2.59 0.89 -6.95
N ARG A 78 3.39 1.69 -7.67
CA ARG A 78 3.06 3.08 -7.99
C ARG A 78 2.32 3.20 -9.31
N LEU A 79 1.29 4.02 -9.35
CA LEU A 79 0.59 4.43 -10.57
C LEU A 79 1.43 5.43 -11.37
N ILE A 80 2.16 6.30 -10.68
CA ILE A 80 3.11 7.25 -11.27
C ILE A 80 4.52 6.65 -11.16
N GLN A 81 4.97 5.97 -12.22
CA GLN A 81 6.26 5.27 -12.20
C GLN A 81 7.46 6.20 -12.16
N SER A 82 7.33 7.40 -12.72
CA SER A 82 8.37 8.44 -12.74
C SER A 82 7.72 9.79 -12.51
N LEU A 83 8.13 10.48 -11.46
CA LEU A 83 7.63 11.82 -11.16
C LEU A 83 8.09 12.79 -12.25
N PRO A 84 7.16 13.54 -12.89
CA PRO A 84 7.55 14.59 -13.80
C PRO A 84 8.16 15.77 -13.04
N LEU A 85 8.83 16.67 -13.75
CA LEU A 85 9.34 17.91 -13.16
C LEU A 85 8.23 18.76 -12.51
N ALA A 86 7.06 18.80 -13.14
CA ALA A 86 5.89 19.49 -12.63
C ALA A 86 4.62 18.90 -13.24
N PHE A 87 3.54 18.86 -12.46
CA PHE A 87 2.24 18.37 -12.91
C PHE A 87 1.70 19.14 -14.11
N ALA A 88 1.80 20.47 -14.10
CA ALA A 88 1.34 21.32 -15.21
C ALA A 88 2.07 21.02 -16.53
N VAL A 89 3.35 20.64 -16.47
CA VAL A 89 4.13 20.28 -17.65
C VAL A 89 3.71 18.92 -18.18
N ALA A 90 3.54 17.93 -17.30
CA ALA A 90 3.11 16.58 -17.67
C ALA A 90 1.70 16.55 -18.28
N THR A 91 0.82 17.44 -17.82
CA THR A 91 -0.60 17.44 -18.19
C THR A 91 -0.99 18.46 -19.26
N ARG A 92 -0.03 19.21 -19.81
CA ARG A 92 -0.28 20.31 -20.77
C ARG A 92 -1.12 19.94 -22.00
N TYR A 93 -1.07 18.68 -22.44
CA TYR A 93 -1.82 18.18 -23.60
C TYR A 93 -2.93 17.20 -23.23
N PHE A 94 -3.19 17.03 -21.93
CA PHE A 94 -4.25 16.15 -21.46
C PHE A 94 -5.60 16.85 -21.60
N THR A 95 -6.62 16.09 -21.98
CA THR A 95 -8.01 16.53 -21.82
C THR A 95 -8.35 16.69 -20.33
N PRO A 96 -9.38 17.46 -19.95
CA PRO A 96 -9.78 17.60 -18.55
C PRO A 96 -10.00 16.26 -17.84
N PHE A 97 -10.56 15.27 -18.56
CA PHE A 97 -10.74 13.91 -18.05
C PHE A 97 -9.41 13.20 -17.77
N GLN A 98 -8.44 13.29 -18.67
CA GLN A 98 -7.11 12.71 -18.48
C GLN A 98 -6.33 13.40 -17.35
N GLN A 99 -6.48 14.72 -17.20
CA GLN A 99 -5.90 15.46 -16.08
C GLN A 99 -6.44 14.95 -14.75
N GLU A 100 -7.75 14.73 -14.67
CA GLU A 100 -8.40 14.19 -13.49
C GLU A 100 -7.93 12.77 -13.18
N GLN A 101 -7.85 11.88 -14.17
CA GLN A 101 -7.33 10.52 -13.95
C GLN A 101 -5.87 10.52 -13.47
N TYR A 102 -5.04 11.39 -14.04
CA TYR A 102 -3.64 11.55 -13.63
C TYR A 102 -3.53 12.11 -12.21
N ARG A 103 -4.39 13.06 -11.86
CA ARG A 103 -4.54 13.61 -10.52
C ARG A 103 -4.95 12.55 -9.49
N CYS A 104 -5.98 11.77 -9.80
CA CYS A 104 -6.42 10.67 -8.94
C CYS A 104 -5.31 9.63 -8.72
N SER A 105 -4.49 9.38 -9.75
CA SER A 105 -3.35 8.46 -9.65
C SER A 105 -2.25 9.00 -8.74
N PHE A 106 -1.93 10.29 -8.86
CA PHE A 106 -1.01 11.01 -7.97
C PHE A 106 -1.47 10.94 -6.51
N GLU A 107 -2.72 11.30 -6.25
CA GLU A 107 -3.30 11.32 -4.91
C GLU A 107 -3.39 9.90 -4.31
N ALA A 108 -3.71 8.89 -5.13
CA ALA A 108 -3.76 7.51 -4.68
C ALA A 108 -2.39 6.95 -4.29
N ASP A 109 -1.32 7.28 -5.02
CA ASP A 109 0.04 6.88 -4.65
C ASP A 109 0.43 7.46 -3.27
N VAL A 110 0.13 8.74 -3.01
CA VAL A 110 0.36 9.36 -1.70
C VAL A 110 -0.44 8.66 -0.59
N VAL A 111 -1.71 8.33 -0.84
CA VAL A 111 -2.54 7.59 0.11
C VAL A 111 -1.97 6.19 0.38
N ASN A 112 -1.49 5.52 -0.65
CA ASN A 112 -0.92 4.18 -0.56
C ASN A 112 0.36 4.16 0.30
N LEU A 113 1.23 5.16 0.13
CA LEU A 113 2.43 5.36 0.95
C LEU A 113 2.07 5.64 2.42
N LEU A 114 1.16 6.59 2.66
CA LEU A 114 0.69 6.94 4.00
C LEU A 114 0.06 5.76 4.74
N ALA A 115 -0.69 4.91 4.03
CA ALA A 115 -1.34 3.74 4.60
C ALA A 115 -0.36 2.76 5.26
N GLY A 116 0.89 2.68 4.76
CA GLY A 116 1.94 1.87 5.38
C GLY A 116 2.31 2.38 6.78
N ALA A 117 2.79 3.61 6.86
CA ALA A 117 3.16 4.23 8.14
C ALA A 117 1.98 4.29 9.14
N LEU A 118 0.76 4.55 8.65
CA LEU A 118 -0.45 4.56 9.48
C LEU A 118 -0.83 3.18 10.02
N ALA A 119 -0.64 2.11 9.23
CA ALA A 119 -0.88 0.75 9.69
C ALA A 119 0.11 0.33 10.77
N GLU A 120 1.38 0.72 10.63
CA GLU A 120 2.38 0.54 11.68
C GLU A 120 2.00 1.31 12.95
N ALA A 121 1.66 2.60 12.82
CA ALA A 121 1.25 3.43 13.95
C ALA A 121 0.02 2.85 14.69
N LYS A 122 -0.98 2.37 13.93
CA LYS A 122 -2.15 1.70 14.51
C LYS A 122 -1.78 0.41 15.23
N TYR A 123 -0.87 -0.39 14.68
CA TYR A 123 -0.40 -1.60 15.35
C TYR A 123 0.29 -1.27 16.68
N VAL A 124 1.18 -0.27 16.69
CA VAL A 124 1.86 0.19 17.91
C VAL A 124 0.86 0.67 18.95
N ALA A 125 -0.08 1.53 18.58
CA ALA A 125 -1.12 2.01 19.49
C ALA A 125 -1.94 0.86 20.10
N ILE A 126 -2.29 -0.16 19.31
CA ILE A 126 -2.99 -1.36 19.83
C ILE A 126 -2.12 -2.13 20.83
N CYS A 127 -0.82 -2.30 20.55
CA CYS A 127 0.10 -2.98 21.45
C CYS A 127 0.31 -2.25 22.78
N ASP A 128 0.32 -0.92 22.72
CA ASP A 128 0.54 -0.06 23.89
C ASP A 128 -0.78 0.28 24.62
N ASN A 129 -1.91 -0.28 24.16
CA ASN A 129 -3.25 -0.02 24.67
C ASN A 129 -3.63 1.48 24.60
N GLU A 130 -3.16 2.16 23.56
CA GLU A 130 -3.42 3.56 23.23
C GLU A 130 -4.53 3.71 22.18
N HIS A 131 -5.13 4.90 22.11
CA HIS A 131 -6.15 5.21 21.13
C HIS A 131 -5.51 5.66 19.81
N PHE A 132 -5.83 4.96 18.71
CA PHE A 132 -5.46 5.41 17.37
C PHE A 132 -6.43 6.50 16.88
N THR A 133 -6.00 7.75 16.92
CA THR A 133 -6.81 8.94 16.58
C THR A 133 -5.98 9.98 15.82
N PRO A 134 -6.55 10.70 14.82
CA PRO A 134 -5.80 11.69 14.05
C PRO A 134 -5.41 12.92 14.88
N ASN A 135 -5.97 13.11 16.07
CA ASN A 135 -5.58 14.22 16.97
C ASN A 135 -4.25 13.95 17.69
N LEU A 136 -3.89 12.68 17.87
CA LEU A 136 -2.64 12.26 18.52
C LEU A 136 -1.55 11.92 17.50
N LEU A 137 -1.93 11.74 16.23
CA LEU A 137 -1.04 11.40 15.14
C LEU A 137 -1.08 12.50 14.07
N ASN A 138 0.01 13.23 13.89
CA ASN A 138 0.17 14.15 12.77
C ASN A 138 1.10 13.58 11.71
N PHE A 139 1.13 14.20 10.53
CA PHE A 139 1.99 13.78 9.41
C PHE A 139 3.46 13.64 9.81
N GLU A 140 3.99 14.59 10.59
CA GLU A 140 5.37 14.58 11.07
C GLU A 140 5.70 13.41 12.02
N ALA A 141 4.71 12.91 12.76
CA ALA A 141 4.89 11.77 13.66
C ALA A 141 5.12 10.46 12.87
N LEU A 142 4.67 10.39 11.60
CA LEU A 142 4.82 9.19 10.77
C LEU A 142 6.28 8.79 10.51
N LYS A 143 7.24 9.72 10.66
CA LYS A 143 8.67 9.42 10.52
C LYS A 143 9.21 8.43 11.55
N PHE A 144 8.48 8.27 12.66
CA PHE A 144 8.82 7.30 13.72
C PHE A 144 8.24 5.91 13.46
N TYR A 145 7.48 5.70 12.38
CA TYR A 145 6.79 4.44 12.04
C TYR A 145 7.26 3.87 10.70
N SER A 146 8.58 3.70 10.57
CA SER A 146 9.30 3.28 9.34
C SER A 146 8.96 4.10 8.08
N GLY A 147 8.24 5.22 8.22
CA GLY A 147 7.71 5.99 7.11
C GLY A 147 8.68 7.03 6.56
N LYS A 148 9.92 7.14 7.04
CA LYS A 148 10.82 8.24 6.64
C LYS A 148 11.01 8.31 5.11
N SER A 149 11.36 7.20 4.46
CA SER A 149 11.52 7.16 3.00
C SER A 149 10.22 7.42 2.25
N ASP A 150 9.10 6.97 2.80
CA ASP A 150 7.78 7.25 2.23
C ASP A 150 7.43 8.73 2.32
N LEU A 151 7.74 9.39 3.44
CA LEU A 151 7.50 10.83 3.63
C LEU A 151 8.38 11.67 2.72
N GLU A 152 9.64 11.27 2.51
CA GLU A 152 10.53 11.90 1.52
C GLU A 152 9.94 11.79 0.11
N LEU A 153 9.48 10.61 -0.28
CA LEU A 153 8.83 10.42 -1.58
C LEU A 153 7.50 11.20 -1.68
N ILE A 154 6.68 11.22 -0.62
CA ILE A 154 5.45 12.02 -0.58
C ILE A 154 5.79 13.51 -0.76
N ALA A 155 6.85 14.01 -0.14
CA ALA A 155 7.27 15.40 -0.33
C ALA A 155 7.57 15.68 -1.82
N GLU A 156 8.31 14.80 -2.50
CA GLU A 156 8.57 14.91 -3.95
C GLU A 156 7.27 14.91 -4.78
N TYR A 157 6.33 14.01 -4.48
CA TYR A 157 5.01 13.98 -5.12
C TYR A 157 4.29 15.32 -4.96
N MET A 158 4.26 15.86 -3.73
CA MET A 158 3.53 17.07 -3.41
C MET A 158 4.17 18.32 -4.02
N GLU A 159 5.50 18.41 -4.06
CA GLU A 159 6.24 19.49 -4.72
C GLU A 159 5.99 19.52 -6.23
N CYS A 160 5.97 18.36 -6.87
CA CYS A 160 5.62 18.22 -8.29
C CYS A 160 4.15 18.61 -8.55
N TYR A 161 3.24 18.20 -7.67
CA TYR A 161 1.80 18.34 -7.87
C TYR A 161 1.30 19.77 -7.63
N ILE A 162 1.68 20.40 -6.52
CA ILE A 162 1.14 21.68 -6.07
C ILE A 162 2.29 22.67 -5.80
N PRO A 163 2.43 23.76 -6.59
CA PRO A 163 3.54 24.70 -6.43
C PRO A 163 3.53 25.50 -5.12
N ARG A 164 2.34 25.85 -4.61
CA ARG A 164 2.20 26.71 -3.42
C ARG A 164 2.21 25.87 -2.15
N GLN A 165 3.06 26.23 -1.19
CA GLN A 165 3.22 25.48 0.06
C GLN A 165 1.93 25.35 0.88
N VAL A 166 1.16 26.43 1.03
CA VAL A 166 -0.09 26.41 1.81
C VAL A 166 -1.10 25.42 1.21
N ASP A 167 -1.20 25.40 -0.12
CA ASP A 167 -2.10 24.49 -0.84
C ASP A 167 -1.59 23.03 -0.73
N ARG A 168 -0.26 22.82 -0.72
CA ARG A 168 0.34 21.49 -0.44
C ARG A 168 -0.02 21.00 0.94
N GLU A 169 0.17 21.82 1.96
CA GLU A 169 -0.11 21.44 3.36
C GLU A 169 -1.58 21.09 3.55
N GLN A 170 -2.49 21.86 2.93
CA GLN A 170 -3.92 21.58 2.98
C GLN A 170 -4.25 20.26 2.28
N LYS A 171 -3.75 20.04 1.06
CA LYS A 171 -3.99 18.78 0.33
C LYS A 171 -3.40 17.59 1.08
N LEU A 172 -2.22 17.73 1.67
CA LEU A 172 -1.57 16.65 2.41
C LEU A 172 -2.37 16.25 3.66
N LYS A 173 -3.00 17.21 4.36
CA LYS A 173 -3.93 16.92 5.47
C LYS A 173 -5.14 16.12 4.99
N GLU A 174 -5.70 16.47 3.84
CA GLU A 174 -6.83 15.74 3.25
C GLU A 174 -6.44 14.28 2.93
N LEU A 175 -5.31 14.08 2.25
CA LEU A 175 -4.79 12.75 1.91
C LEU A 175 -4.41 11.94 3.16
N PHE A 176 -3.87 12.59 4.19
CA PHE A 176 -3.61 11.97 5.49
C PHE A 176 -4.90 11.47 6.14
N LEU A 177 -5.95 12.30 6.21
CA LEU A 177 -7.23 11.89 6.78
C LEU A 177 -7.89 10.78 5.96
N GLU A 178 -7.79 10.82 4.63
CA GLU A 178 -8.26 9.75 3.76
C GLU A 178 -7.54 8.42 4.08
N SER A 179 -6.22 8.45 4.18
CA SER A 179 -5.38 7.28 4.50
C SER A 179 -5.66 6.76 5.92
N PHE A 180 -5.84 7.67 6.87
CA PHE A 180 -6.21 7.33 8.24
C PHE A 180 -7.55 6.59 8.25
N ASN A 181 -8.56 7.11 7.56
CA ASN A 181 -9.87 6.49 7.45
C ASN A 181 -9.80 5.13 6.75
N PHE A 182 -8.96 5.00 5.71
CA PHE A 182 -8.69 3.73 5.05
C PHE A 182 -8.18 2.68 6.05
N VAL A 183 -7.13 2.99 6.82
CA VAL A 183 -6.56 2.08 7.83
C VAL A 183 -7.52 1.83 8.99
N ASN A 184 -8.34 2.83 9.33
CA ASN A 184 -9.25 2.72 10.46
C ASN A 184 -10.51 1.90 10.15
N LYS A 185 -10.89 1.80 8.87
CA LYS A 185 -12.04 0.98 8.44
C LYS A 185 -11.84 -0.49 8.82
N ARG A 186 -12.80 -1.04 9.55
CA ARG A 186 -12.74 -2.41 10.13
C ARG A 186 -12.37 -3.49 9.10
N LEU A 187 -12.97 -3.44 7.90
CA LEU A 187 -12.69 -4.43 6.85
C LEU A 187 -11.26 -4.32 6.32
N HIS A 188 -10.75 -3.10 6.12
CA HIS A 188 -9.39 -2.89 5.65
C HIS A 188 -8.38 -3.30 6.72
N TRP A 189 -8.62 -2.96 7.99
CA TRP A 189 -7.75 -3.41 9.08
C TRP A 189 -7.68 -4.93 9.21
N LYS A 190 -8.81 -5.64 9.01
CA LYS A 190 -8.81 -7.11 8.94
C LYS A 190 -7.98 -7.63 7.76
N ALA A 191 -8.05 -6.99 6.60
CA ALA A 191 -7.25 -7.34 5.43
C ALA A 191 -5.75 -7.15 5.68
N ILE A 192 -5.37 -5.99 6.22
CA ILE A 192 -4.00 -5.65 6.64
C ILE A 192 -3.49 -6.70 7.63
N THR A 193 -4.26 -7.00 8.68
CA THR A 193 -3.87 -8.00 9.69
C THR A 193 -3.69 -9.39 9.08
N LYS A 194 -4.57 -9.80 8.15
CA LYS A 194 -4.44 -11.09 7.46
C LYS A 194 -3.16 -11.15 6.64
N LEU A 195 -2.87 -10.12 5.86
CA LEU A 195 -1.64 -10.05 5.05
C LEU A 195 -0.39 -9.96 5.94
N ALA A 196 -0.43 -9.21 7.04
CA ALA A 196 0.65 -9.15 8.02
C ALA A 196 0.96 -10.53 8.63
N ASN A 197 -0.07 -11.27 9.01
CA ASN A 197 0.10 -12.64 9.50
C ASN A 197 0.67 -13.57 8.42
N TYR A 198 0.22 -13.44 7.18
CA TYR A 198 0.79 -14.19 6.05
C TYR A 198 2.29 -13.88 5.87
N ILE A 199 2.67 -12.61 5.78
CA ILE A 199 4.08 -12.17 5.67
C ILE A 199 4.93 -12.72 6.82
N ARG A 200 4.39 -12.73 8.04
CA ARG A 200 5.11 -13.24 9.22
C ARG A 200 5.37 -14.75 9.17
N HIS A 201 4.38 -15.51 8.71
CA HIS A 201 4.42 -16.98 8.77
C HIS A 201 5.04 -17.62 7.55
N GLU A 202 4.97 -16.95 6.40
CA GLU A 202 5.61 -17.40 5.17
C GLU A 202 7.11 -17.18 5.25
N ASN A 203 7.88 -18.27 5.27
CA ASN A 203 9.33 -18.20 5.21
C ASN A 203 9.80 -17.98 3.75
N LYS A 204 9.34 -16.90 3.11
CA LYS A 204 9.69 -16.50 1.74
C LYS A 204 10.48 -15.19 1.74
N SER A 205 11.40 -15.04 0.78
CA SER A 205 12.14 -13.78 0.56
C SER A 205 11.34 -12.82 -0.31
N ILE A 206 10.42 -13.35 -1.10
CA ILE A 206 9.60 -12.60 -2.03
C ILE A 206 8.18 -13.10 -1.86
N ILE A 207 7.26 -12.18 -1.62
CA ILE A 207 5.82 -12.43 -1.70
C ILE A 207 5.33 -11.68 -2.95
N SER A 208 4.81 -12.44 -3.90
CA SER A 208 4.34 -11.91 -5.19
C SER A 208 3.08 -11.06 -5.05
N CYS A 209 2.79 -10.27 -6.10
CA CYS A 209 1.54 -9.52 -6.22
C CYS A 209 0.32 -10.45 -6.08
N GLU A 210 0.37 -11.61 -6.74
CA GLU A 210 -0.71 -12.59 -6.80
C GLU A 210 -1.00 -13.18 -5.41
N GLU A 211 0.04 -13.50 -4.64
CA GLU A 211 -0.09 -14.00 -3.27
C GLU A 211 -0.69 -12.94 -2.34
N ALA A 212 -0.16 -11.71 -2.39
CA ALA A 212 -0.66 -10.62 -1.58
C ALA A 212 -2.13 -10.31 -1.92
N THR A 213 -2.46 -10.19 -3.20
CA THR A 213 -3.83 -9.90 -3.66
C THR A 213 -4.79 -11.05 -3.39
N ALA A 214 -4.36 -12.30 -3.41
CA ALA A 214 -5.19 -13.44 -2.99
C ALA A 214 -5.61 -13.33 -1.52
N MET A 215 -4.73 -12.83 -0.64
CA MET A 215 -5.08 -12.59 0.77
C MET A 215 -6.10 -11.45 0.93
N LEU A 216 -6.00 -10.42 0.08
CA LEU A 216 -6.79 -9.19 0.17
C LEU A 216 -8.13 -9.25 -0.59
N LYS A 217 -8.25 -10.06 -1.64
CA LYS A 217 -9.45 -10.18 -2.49
C LYS A 217 -10.77 -10.34 -1.73
N PRO A 218 -10.86 -11.13 -0.63
CA PRO A 218 -12.09 -11.26 0.15
C PRO A 218 -12.58 -9.97 0.83
N TYR A 219 -11.73 -8.94 0.90
CA TYR A 219 -12.02 -7.66 1.55
C TYR A 219 -12.31 -6.55 0.54
N SER A 220 -12.22 -6.82 -0.76
CA SER A 220 -12.66 -5.88 -1.79
C SER A 220 -14.17 -5.72 -1.71
N THR A 221 -14.65 -4.47 -1.67
CA THR A 221 -16.07 -4.22 -1.95
C THR A 221 -16.38 -4.58 -3.40
N PRO A 222 -17.55 -5.15 -3.70
CA PRO A 222 -18.00 -5.30 -5.09
C PRO A 222 -17.96 -3.93 -5.78
N VAL A 223 -17.32 -3.87 -6.95
CA VAL A 223 -17.42 -2.69 -7.81
C VAL A 223 -18.84 -2.70 -8.35
N ALA A 224 -19.67 -1.72 -7.96
CA ALA A 224 -21.00 -1.59 -8.52
C ALA A 224 -20.86 -1.25 -10.01
N GLY A 225 -21.17 -2.22 -10.87
CA GLY A 225 -21.22 -2.02 -12.33
C GLY A 225 -20.47 -3.08 -13.13
N HIS A 226 -20.98 -4.30 -13.18
CA HIS A 226 -20.75 -5.21 -14.31
C HIS A 226 -21.82 -6.31 -14.44
N ASP A 227 -23.05 -6.07 -13.99
CA ASP A 227 -24.20 -6.91 -14.33
C ASP A 227 -25.38 -5.99 -14.68
N LEU A 228 -26.03 -6.31 -15.82
CA LEU A 228 -27.26 -5.72 -16.40
C LEU A 228 -27.08 -4.51 -17.34
N PHE A 229 -26.51 -4.77 -18.52
CA PHE A 229 -27.11 -4.25 -19.76
C PHE A 229 -27.79 -5.40 -20.50
N SER A 230 -29.03 -5.70 -20.11
CA SER A 230 -29.98 -6.34 -21.03
C SER A 230 -30.79 -5.20 -21.66
N TYR A 231 -30.46 -4.85 -22.89
CA TYR A 231 -31.31 -3.95 -23.68
C TYR A 231 -32.54 -4.75 -24.12
N PRO A 232 -33.78 -4.30 -23.84
CA PRO A 232 -34.92 -4.84 -24.56
C PRO A 232 -34.85 -4.36 -26.01
N GLU A 233 -34.95 -5.31 -26.92
CA GLU A 233 -35.03 -5.12 -28.36
C GLU A 233 -36.10 -4.09 -28.73
N LYS A 234 -35.72 -3.20 -29.65
CA LYS A 234 -36.64 -2.32 -30.37
C LYS A 234 -37.60 -3.18 -31.20
N ASN A 235 -38.85 -3.29 -30.79
CA ASN A 235 -39.93 -3.59 -31.73
C ASN A 235 -40.33 -2.30 -32.45
N ILE A 236 -39.75 -2.14 -33.64
CA ILE A 236 -40.27 -1.25 -34.67
C ILE A 236 -41.31 -2.06 -35.44
N ALA A 237 -42.56 -1.60 -35.47
CA ALA A 237 -43.47 -1.87 -36.57
C ALA A 237 -44.31 -0.60 -36.86
N PRO A 238 -44.47 -0.21 -38.14
CA PRO A 238 -45.16 1.00 -38.57
C PRO A 238 -46.60 0.70 -39.05
N GLU A 239 -47.50 1.68 -38.96
CA GLU A 239 -48.64 1.91 -39.90
C GLU A 239 -49.40 3.16 -39.41
N LEU A 240 -49.28 4.30 -40.10
CA LEU A 240 -50.06 4.75 -41.28
C LEU A 240 -51.44 5.34 -40.92
N ALA A 241 -51.50 6.67 -41.06
CA ALA A 241 -52.55 7.51 -41.63
C ALA A 241 -54.04 7.12 -41.41
N THR A 242 -54.84 8.03 -40.88
CA THR A 242 -55.74 8.91 -41.66
C THR A 242 -56.65 9.76 -40.76
N ALA A 243 -56.91 10.99 -41.25
CA ALA A 243 -57.98 11.94 -40.90
C ALA A 243 -57.96 12.62 -39.52
#